data_AF-A0A2E1ABG9-F1
#
_entry.id   AF-A0A2E1ABG9-F1
#
_cell.length_a   1.000
_cell.length_b   1.000
_cell.length_c   1.000
_cell.angle_alpha   90.00
_cell.angle_beta   90.00
_cell.angle_gamma   90.00
#
_symmetry.space_group_name_H-M   'P 1'
#
loop_
_entity.id
_entity.type
_entity.pdbx_description
1 polymer ?
#
loop_
_entity_poly.entity_id
_entity_poly.type
_entity_poly.pdbx_seq_one_letter_code
_entity_poly.pdbx_strand_id
1 'polypeptide(L)'
;MNDTKLLKSKGLEQKLYLTYHQDGLLDLTIGIIIALFGLVILADQPAFVGLIAIPGVLYIPFKQSISRPRMGLIRFESEQKQALKLTLSMLLGVAVLIALIVLFTLTGGMPENIQALIRDNMRLIFSGFLGVSLLAVATLLNNRRFYLYAVVGVLLVWASMLVPFHLGIAVMALAAILILTGIALLVQFIRDYPLEDE
;
A
#
# COMPACT_ATOMS: atom_id res chain seq x y z
N MET A 1 1.42 -45.02 7.26
CA MET A 1 0.51 -44.41 6.26
C MET A 1 -0.15 -43.10 6.77
N ASN A 2 0.51 -42.35 7.66
CA ASN A 2 -0.03 -41.10 8.24
C ASN A 2 0.85 -39.87 7.93
N ASP A 3 2.16 -40.04 7.74
CA ASP A 3 3.07 -38.90 7.51
C ASP A 3 2.89 -38.25 6.14
N THR A 4 2.48 -39.02 5.12
CA THR A 4 2.27 -38.51 3.76
C THR A 4 1.06 -37.58 3.64
N LYS A 5 0.02 -37.74 4.49
CA LYS A 5 -1.13 -36.83 4.54
C LYS A 5 -0.80 -35.53 5.29
N LEU A 6 -0.04 -35.61 6.39
CA LEU A 6 0.40 -34.46 7.19
C LEU A 6 1.44 -33.57 6.47
N LEU A 7 2.34 -34.18 5.69
CA LEU A 7 3.29 -33.41 4.86
C LEU A 7 2.59 -32.71 3.69
N LYS A 8 1.57 -33.36 3.11
CA LYS A 8 0.75 -32.77 2.03
C LYS A 8 -0.11 -31.62 2.55
N SER A 9 -0.65 -31.70 3.77
CA SER A 9 -1.42 -30.60 4.38
C SER A 9 -0.55 -29.40 4.72
N LYS A 10 0.62 -29.60 5.36
CA LYS A 10 1.54 -28.50 5.68
C LYS A 10 2.09 -27.80 4.44
N GLY A 11 2.44 -28.57 3.39
CA GLY A 11 2.91 -28.00 2.12
C GLY A 11 1.81 -27.24 1.38
N LEU A 12 0.56 -27.71 1.44
CA LEU A 12 -0.59 -27.03 0.84
C LEU A 12 -0.97 -25.77 1.62
N GLU A 13 -0.98 -25.83 2.95
CA GLU A 13 -1.19 -24.68 3.85
C GLU A 13 -0.13 -23.61 3.63
N GLN A 14 1.15 -23.99 3.54
CA GLN A 14 2.24 -23.06 3.28
C GLN A 14 2.13 -22.42 1.88
N LYS A 15 1.69 -23.19 0.88
CA LYS A 15 1.48 -22.68 -0.48
C LYS A 15 0.28 -21.72 -0.53
N LEU A 16 -0.84 -22.05 0.11
CA LEU A 16 -2.01 -21.18 0.25
C LEU A 16 -1.69 -19.93 1.07
N TYR A 17 -0.86 -20.04 2.11
CA TYR A 17 -0.41 -18.92 2.92
C TYR A 17 0.47 -17.93 2.13
N LEU A 18 1.34 -18.44 1.25
CA LEU A 18 2.12 -17.60 0.33
C LEU A 18 1.23 -16.95 -0.73
N THR A 19 0.21 -17.66 -1.23
CA THR A 19 -0.78 -17.13 -2.18
C THR A 19 -1.66 -16.02 -1.57
N TYR A 20 -1.94 -16.07 -0.26
CA TYR A 20 -2.84 -15.11 0.43
C TYR A 20 -2.43 -13.64 0.30
N HIS A 21 -1.15 -13.34 0.12
CA HIS A 21 -0.65 -11.97 -0.10
C HIS A 21 -0.29 -11.68 -1.56
N GLN A 22 -0.53 -12.64 -2.45
CA GLN A 22 -0.24 -12.53 -3.89
C GLN A 22 -1.49 -12.30 -4.74
N ASP A 23 -2.64 -12.06 -4.10
CA ASP A 23 -3.93 -11.80 -4.75
C ASP A 23 -4.03 -10.41 -5.42
N GLY A 24 -3.02 -9.55 -5.30
CA GLY A 24 -2.98 -8.22 -5.93
C GLY A 24 -3.88 -7.17 -5.28
N LEU A 25 -4.77 -7.56 -4.37
CA LEU A 25 -5.71 -6.66 -3.72
C LEU A 25 -4.99 -5.63 -2.85
N LEU A 26 -3.91 -6.03 -2.19
CA LEU A 26 -3.10 -5.15 -1.37
C LEU A 26 -2.41 -4.06 -2.20
N ASP A 27 -1.77 -4.45 -3.30
CA ASP A 27 -1.12 -3.55 -4.26
C ASP A 27 -2.15 -2.54 -4.81
N LEU A 28 -3.34 -3.03 -5.19
CA LEU A 28 -4.44 -2.20 -5.67
C LEU A 28 -4.90 -1.19 -4.61
N THR A 29 -5.16 -1.65 -3.37
CA THR A 29 -5.59 -0.77 -2.28
C THR A 29 -4.57 0.31 -1.98
N ILE A 30 -3.29 -0.04 -1.83
CA ILE A 30 -2.23 0.94 -1.56
C ILE A 30 -2.07 1.88 -2.76
N GLY A 31 -2.17 1.37 -3.98
CA GLY A 31 -2.17 2.19 -5.19
C GLY A 31 -3.29 3.23 -5.20
N ILE A 32 -4.52 2.86 -4.82
CA ILE A 32 -5.65 3.81 -4.72
C ILE A 32 -5.41 4.84 -3.62
N ILE A 33 -4.88 4.43 -2.45
CA ILE A 33 -4.53 5.36 -1.35
C ILE A 33 -3.52 6.40 -1.84
N ILE A 34 -2.46 5.96 -2.53
CA ILE A 34 -1.43 6.86 -3.08
C ILE A 34 -2.00 7.72 -4.22
N ALA A 35 -2.91 7.19 -5.05
CA ALA A 35 -3.59 7.97 -6.09
C ALA A 35 -4.43 9.11 -5.50
N LEU A 36 -5.27 8.80 -4.50
CA LEU A 36 -6.09 9.81 -3.81
C LEU A 36 -5.21 10.89 -3.16
N PHE A 37 -4.10 10.48 -2.55
CA PHE A 37 -3.12 11.41 -2.01
C PHE A 37 -2.47 12.29 -3.08
N GLY A 38 -2.06 11.70 -4.22
CA GLY A 38 -1.56 12.44 -5.38
C GLY A 38 -2.57 13.44 -5.94
N LEU A 39 -3.86 13.06 -5.99
CA LEU A 39 -4.95 13.94 -6.39
C LEU A 39 -5.16 15.10 -5.42
N VAL A 40 -5.07 14.87 -4.11
CA VAL A 40 -5.13 15.95 -3.10
C VAL A 40 -4.02 16.97 -3.35
N ILE A 41 -2.78 16.51 -3.62
CA ILE A 41 -1.65 17.39 -3.93
C ILE A 41 -1.89 18.16 -5.24
N LEU A 42 -2.41 17.50 -6.28
CA LEU A 42 -2.64 18.14 -7.59
C LEU A 42 -3.79 19.14 -7.56
N ALA A 43 -4.84 18.85 -6.79
CA ALA A 43 -6.00 19.72 -6.65
C ALA A 43 -5.78 20.88 -5.68
N ASP A 44 -4.75 20.80 -4.83
CA ASP A 44 -4.50 21.73 -3.72
C ASP A 44 -5.74 21.88 -2.80
N GLN A 45 -6.45 20.77 -2.59
CA GLN A 45 -7.68 20.72 -1.80
C GLN A 45 -7.52 19.76 -0.61
N PRO A 46 -6.98 20.24 0.54
CA PRO A 46 -6.77 19.40 1.71
C PRO A 46 -8.07 18.87 2.33
N ALA A 47 -9.23 19.44 1.97
CA ALA A 47 -10.54 18.93 2.40
C ALA A 47 -10.79 17.47 1.98
N PHE A 48 -10.16 16.99 0.90
CA PHE A 48 -10.33 15.61 0.41
C PHE A 48 -9.46 14.57 1.12
N VAL A 49 -8.64 14.96 2.09
CA VAL A 49 -7.73 14.05 2.82
C VAL A 49 -8.47 12.92 3.52
N GLY A 50 -9.68 13.16 4.03
CA GLY A 50 -10.49 12.12 4.66
C GLY A 50 -10.81 10.94 3.74
N LEU A 51 -10.83 11.16 2.42
CA LEU A 51 -11.12 10.10 1.43
C LEU A 51 -9.99 9.08 1.33
N ILE A 52 -8.77 9.44 1.69
CA ILE A 52 -7.57 8.58 1.58
C ILE A 52 -7.68 7.33 2.46
N ALA A 53 -8.38 7.41 3.60
CA ALA A 53 -8.52 6.28 4.51
C ALA A 53 -9.50 5.21 4.02
N ILE A 54 -10.46 5.58 3.16
CA ILE A 54 -11.59 4.73 2.75
C ILE A 54 -11.12 3.40 2.13
N PRO A 55 -10.18 3.38 1.16
CA PRO A 55 -9.73 2.11 0.57
C PRO A 55 -9.09 1.17 1.59
N GLY A 56 -8.37 1.71 2.58
CA GLY A 56 -7.75 0.92 3.64
C GLY A 56 -8.78 0.25 4.55
N VAL A 57 -9.86 0.97 4.89
CA VAL A 57 -10.99 0.40 5.67
C VAL A 57 -11.71 -0.69 4.87
N LEU A 58 -11.89 -0.49 3.57
CA LEU A 58 -12.56 -1.45 2.69
C LEU A 58 -11.68 -2.65 2.29
N TYR A 59 -10.39 -2.64 2.62
CA TYR A 59 -9.49 -3.75 2.27
C TYR A 59 -9.98 -5.10 2.80
N ILE A 60 -10.29 -5.17 4.09
CA ILE A 60 -10.73 -6.41 4.75
C ILE A 60 -12.01 -6.96 4.12
N PRO A 61 -13.11 -6.18 4.00
CA PRO A 61 -14.34 -6.72 3.40
C PRO A 61 -14.13 -7.14 1.93
N PHE A 62 -13.35 -6.39 1.15
CA PHE A 62 -13.01 -6.83 -0.21
C PHE A 62 -12.22 -8.14 -0.22
N LYS A 63 -11.26 -8.30 0.69
CA LYS A 63 -10.49 -9.54 0.81
C LYS A 63 -11.36 -10.73 1.22
N GLN A 64 -12.31 -10.49 2.11
CA GLN A 64 -13.26 -11.50 2.56
C GLN A 64 -14.27 -11.89 1.48
N SER A 65 -14.64 -10.98 0.59
CA SER A 65 -15.58 -11.23 -0.50
C SER A 65 -14.91 -11.87 -1.72
N ILE A 66 -13.69 -11.46 -2.06
CA ILE A 66 -13.02 -11.89 -3.30
C ILE A 66 -12.06 -13.05 -3.02
N SER A 67 -11.06 -12.83 -2.17
CA SER A 67 -9.95 -13.78 -2.04
C SER A 67 -10.31 -14.99 -1.18
N ARG A 68 -11.05 -14.79 -0.08
CA ARG A 68 -11.38 -15.87 0.86
C ARG A 68 -12.22 -17.01 0.26
N PRO A 69 -13.30 -16.78 -0.49
CA PRO A 69 -14.10 -17.88 -1.04
C PRO A 69 -13.32 -18.75 -2.01
N ARG A 70 -12.30 -18.19 -2.67
CA ARG A 70 -11.46 -18.86 -3.69
C ARG A 70 -10.32 -19.70 -3.09
N MET A 71 -9.93 -19.46 -1.84
CA MET A 71 -8.80 -20.14 -1.19
C MET A 71 -9.20 -21.35 -0.34
N GLY A 72 -10.50 -21.62 -0.19
CA GLY A 72 -11.00 -22.70 0.66
C GLY A 72 -10.88 -22.39 2.17
N LEU A 73 -11.71 -23.06 2.97
CA LEU A 73 -11.96 -22.82 4.40
C LEU A 73 -10.80 -23.19 5.35
N ILE A 74 -9.54 -23.04 4.95
CA ILE A 74 -8.43 -23.22 5.90
C ILE A 74 -8.37 -21.98 6.80
N ARG A 75 -8.97 -22.09 7.99
CA ARG A 75 -8.87 -21.08 9.04
C ARG A 75 -7.44 -21.09 9.59
N PHE A 76 -6.61 -20.16 9.12
CA PHE A 76 -5.29 -19.95 9.71
C PHE A 76 -5.46 -19.26 11.07
N GLU A 77 -5.03 -19.89 12.17
CA GLU A 77 -5.03 -19.27 13.51
C GLU A 77 -4.19 -17.97 13.56
N SER A 78 -3.28 -17.77 12.61
CA SER A 78 -2.46 -16.57 12.45
C SER A 78 -3.17 -15.42 11.72
N GLU A 79 -4.34 -15.64 11.12
CA GLU A 79 -5.00 -14.67 10.23
C GLU A 79 -5.46 -13.42 10.97
N GLN A 80 -5.98 -13.55 12.21
CA GLN A 80 -6.40 -12.40 13.01
C GLN A 80 -5.23 -11.49 13.39
N LYS A 81 -4.10 -12.07 13.80
CA LYS A 81 -2.89 -11.30 14.14
C LYS A 81 -2.31 -10.60 12.90
N GLN A 82 -2.41 -11.23 11.74
CA GLN A 82 -1.90 -10.67 10.49
C GLN A 82 -2.83 -9.60 9.90
N ALA A 83 -4.14 -9.79 9.97
CA ALA A 83 -5.13 -8.78 9.63
C ALA A 83 -4.93 -7.53 10.51
N LEU A 84 -4.73 -7.70 11.82
CA LEU A 84 -4.43 -6.58 12.71
C LEU A 84 -3.15 -5.85 12.33
N LYS A 85 -2.05 -6.58 12.07
CA LYS A 85 -0.77 -5.97 11.61
C LYS A 85 -0.95 -5.18 10.32
N LEU A 86 -1.75 -5.68 9.40
CA LEU A 86 -2.00 -5.06 8.11
C LEU A 86 -2.92 -3.83 8.23
N THR A 87 -3.94 -3.89 9.07
CA THR A 87 -4.76 -2.71 9.40
C THR A 87 -3.92 -1.64 10.07
N LEU A 88 -3.08 -2.02 11.04
CA LEU A 88 -2.18 -1.08 11.72
C LEU A 88 -1.16 -0.47 10.77
N SER A 89 -0.60 -1.24 9.83
CA SER A 89 0.34 -0.69 8.84
C SER A 89 -0.34 0.26 7.85
N MET A 90 -1.57 -0.05 7.41
CA MET A 90 -2.37 0.85 6.59
C MET A 90 -2.73 2.14 7.33
N LEU A 91 -3.18 2.04 8.59
CA LEU A 91 -3.50 3.20 9.43
C LEU A 91 -2.25 4.05 9.67
N LEU A 92 -1.10 3.44 9.94
CA LEU A 92 0.17 4.15 10.08
C LEU A 92 0.54 4.86 8.78
N GLY A 93 0.42 4.20 7.62
CA GLY A 93 0.68 4.81 6.32
C GLY A 93 -0.24 6.02 6.07
N VAL A 94 -1.54 5.87 6.30
CA VAL A 94 -2.51 6.96 6.17
C VAL A 94 -2.20 8.10 7.16
N ALA A 95 -1.87 7.80 8.41
CA ALA A 95 -1.50 8.80 9.40
C ALA A 95 -0.25 9.59 8.99
N VAL A 96 0.75 8.92 8.41
CA VAL A 96 1.95 9.57 7.86
C VAL A 96 1.57 10.52 6.71
N LEU A 97 0.73 10.07 5.78
CA LEU A 97 0.26 10.94 4.68
C LEU A 97 -0.50 12.16 5.20
N ILE A 98 -1.38 11.98 6.19
CA ILE A 98 -2.09 13.09 6.84
C ILE A 98 -1.11 14.05 7.52
N ALA A 99 -0.14 13.52 8.28
CA ALA A 99 0.87 14.33 8.95
C ALA A 99 1.68 15.19 7.95
N LEU A 100 2.00 14.65 6.76
CA LEU A 100 2.67 15.42 5.71
C LEU A 100 1.79 16.55 5.16
N ILE A 101 0.49 16.34 5.04
CA ILE A 101 -0.43 17.39 4.58
C ILE A 101 -0.61 18.46 5.66
N VAL A 102 -0.75 18.05 6.92
CA VAL A 102 -0.82 18.98 8.05
C VAL A 102 0.47 19.80 8.17
N LEU A 103 1.63 19.16 7.99
CA LEU A 103 2.91 19.87 7.94
C LEU A 103 2.93 20.89 6.79
N PHE A 104 2.38 20.54 5.63
CA PHE A 104 2.29 21.44 4.48
C PHE A 104 1.37 22.65 4.73
N THR A 105 0.23 22.44 5.39
CA THR A 105 -0.78 23.51 5.59
C THR A 105 -0.48 24.40 6.80
N LEU A 106 0.16 23.88 7.84
CA LEU A 106 0.39 24.59 9.11
C LEU A 106 1.74 25.31 9.22
N THR A 107 2.55 25.38 8.14
CA THR A 107 3.86 26.06 8.21
C THR A 107 3.76 27.53 8.62
N GLY A 108 2.62 28.20 8.43
CA GLY A 108 2.44 29.63 8.67
C GLY A 108 2.65 30.10 10.12
N GLY A 109 2.63 29.19 11.12
CA GLY A 109 2.89 29.52 12.52
C GLY A 109 4.34 29.32 12.99
N MET A 110 5.23 28.81 12.13
CA MET A 110 6.61 28.48 12.50
C MET A 110 7.57 29.66 12.32
N PRO A 111 8.71 29.69 13.02
CA PRO A 111 9.81 30.61 12.73
C PRO A 111 10.23 30.58 11.24
N GLU A 112 10.55 31.74 10.67
CA GLU A 112 10.83 31.91 9.22
C GLU A 112 11.95 31.00 8.71
N ASN A 113 13.01 30.82 9.51
CA ASN A 113 14.11 29.91 9.22
C ASN A 113 13.68 28.45 9.10
N ILE A 114 12.70 28.01 9.91
CA ILE A 114 12.15 26.65 9.85
C ILE A 114 11.22 26.51 8.65
N GLN A 115 10.41 27.54 8.35
CA GLN A 115 9.55 27.55 7.17
C GLN A 115 10.34 27.44 5.87
N ALA A 116 11.43 28.21 5.75
CA ALA A 116 12.32 28.17 4.59
C ALA A 116 12.96 26.79 4.43
N LEU A 117 13.48 26.21 5.53
CA LEU A 117 14.06 24.86 5.51
C LEU A 117 13.04 23.81 5.03
N ILE A 118 11.81 23.84 5.53
CA ILE A 118 10.76 22.90 5.15
C ILE A 118 10.37 23.09 3.69
N ARG A 119 10.16 24.33 3.24
CA ARG A 119 9.75 24.64 1.86
C ARG A 119 10.81 24.20 0.85
N ASP A 120 12.08 24.46 1.13
CA ASP A 120 13.18 24.14 0.22
C ASP A 120 13.46 22.63 0.17
N ASN A 121 13.28 21.93 1.28
CA ASN A 121 13.55 20.49 1.38
C ASN A 121 12.29 19.62 1.30
N MET A 122 11.12 20.20 1.01
CA MET A 122 9.83 19.52 1.10
C MET A 122 9.78 18.25 0.24
N ARG A 123 10.36 18.30 -0.96
CA ARG A 123 10.42 17.15 -1.87
C ARG A 123 11.30 16.01 -1.32
N LEU A 124 12.42 16.35 -0.66
CA LEU A 124 13.32 15.37 -0.03
C LEU A 124 12.67 14.75 1.21
N ILE A 125 12.06 15.58 2.06
CA ILE A 125 11.32 15.14 3.25
C ILE A 125 10.21 14.17 2.80
N PHE A 126 9.43 14.56 1.80
CA PHE A 126 8.38 13.73 1.23
C PHE A 126 8.91 12.39 0.69
N SER A 127 9.99 12.41 -0.09
CA SER A 127 10.63 11.20 -0.60
C SER A 127 11.07 10.27 0.53
N GLY A 128 11.67 10.81 1.58
CA GLY A 128 12.11 10.05 2.75
C GLY A 128 10.94 9.39 3.46
N PHE A 129 9.87 10.14 3.74
CA PHE A 129 8.69 9.61 4.40
C PHE A 129 7.96 8.55 3.56
N LEU A 130 7.77 8.78 2.26
CA LEU A 130 7.17 7.82 1.35
C LEU A 130 7.99 6.52 1.28
N GLY A 131 9.31 6.65 1.13
CA GLY A 131 10.22 5.50 1.12
C GLY A 131 10.19 4.70 2.41
N VAL A 132 10.27 5.37 3.57
CA VAL A 132 10.24 4.73 4.89
C VAL A 132 8.90 4.04 5.14
N SER A 133 7.78 4.65 4.79
CA SER A 133 6.46 4.05 4.99
C SER A 133 6.25 2.83 4.09
N LEU A 134 6.67 2.88 2.82
CA LEU A 134 6.63 1.69 1.94
C LEU A 134 7.58 0.58 2.41
N LEU A 135 8.77 0.92 2.90
CA LEU A 135 9.70 -0.05 3.51
C LEU A 135 9.13 -0.67 4.79
N ALA A 136 8.45 0.12 5.62
CA ALA A 136 7.76 -0.38 6.81
C ALA A 136 6.67 -1.38 6.42
N VAL A 137 5.88 -1.10 5.38
CA VAL A 137 4.90 -2.06 4.83
C VAL A 137 5.62 -3.31 4.30
N ALA A 138 6.73 -3.16 3.59
CA ALA A 138 7.49 -4.27 3.03
C ALA A 138 8.06 -5.22 4.10
N THR A 139 8.59 -4.66 5.19
CA THR A 139 9.15 -5.41 6.33
C THR A 139 8.05 -6.08 7.15
N LEU A 140 6.95 -5.37 7.45
CA LEU A 140 5.83 -5.91 8.22
C LEU A 140 5.10 -7.05 7.50
N LEU A 141 5.02 -6.97 6.18
CA LEU A 141 4.33 -7.97 5.35
C LEU A 141 5.27 -9.02 4.75
N ASN A 142 6.58 -8.87 4.96
CA ASN A 142 7.63 -9.73 4.41
C ASN A 142 7.47 -10.00 2.89
N ASN A 143 7.02 -8.97 2.15
CA ASN A 143 6.70 -9.08 0.73
C ASN A 143 7.74 -8.31 -0.10
N ARG A 144 8.52 -9.06 -0.89
CA ARG A 144 9.62 -8.51 -1.72
C ARG A 144 9.17 -7.42 -2.69
N ARG A 145 7.92 -7.45 -3.18
CA ARG A 145 7.40 -6.47 -4.14
C ARG A 145 7.35 -5.05 -3.58
N PHE A 146 7.02 -4.90 -2.29
CA PHE A 146 6.94 -3.58 -1.65
C PHE A 146 8.30 -2.91 -1.46
N TYR A 147 9.39 -3.68 -1.35
CA TYR A 147 10.73 -3.10 -1.41
C TYR A 147 11.00 -2.46 -2.76
N LEU A 148 10.58 -3.11 -3.86
CA LEU A 148 10.73 -2.56 -5.20
C LEU A 148 9.88 -1.31 -5.39
N TYR A 149 8.64 -1.29 -4.89
CA TYR A 149 7.80 -0.08 -4.93
C TYR A 149 8.39 1.06 -4.10
N ALA A 150 9.00 0.79 -2.94
CA ALA A 150 9.68 1.82 -2.16
C ALA A 150 10.84 2.45 -2.94
N VAL A 151 11.67 1.63 -3.59
CA VAL A 151 12.78 2.10 -4.42
C VAL A 151 12.26 2.91 -5.61
N VAL A 152 11.28 2.39 -6.35
CA VAL A 152 10.68 3.09 -7.49
C VAL A 152 10.04 4.41 -7.06
N GLY A 153 9.34 4.44 -5.92
CA GLY A 153 8.74 5.65 -5.38
C GLY A 153 9.77 6.74 -5.05
N VAL A 154 10.87 6.36 -4.38
CA VAL A 154 11.97 7.29 -4.11
C VAL A 154 12.61 7.78 -5.41
N LEU A 155 12.85 6.90 -6.38
CA LEU A 155 13.42 7.28 -7.67
C LEU A 155 12.51 8.22 -8.46
N LEU A 156 11.19 8.02 -8.43
CA LEU A 156 10.23 8.91 -9.09
C LEU A 156 10.21 10.31 -8.46
N VAL A 157 10.23 10.40 -7.13
CA VAL A 157 10.30 11.70 -6.45
C VAL A 157 11.65 12.37 -6.70
N TRP A 158 12.74 11.60 -6.69
CA TRP A 158 14.07 12.14 -7.00
C TRP A 158 14.17 12.62 -8.46
N ALA A 159 13.58 11.88 -9.41
CA ALA A 159 13.48 12.31 -10.80
C ALA A 159 12.68 13.62 -10.96
N SER A 160 11.66 13.86 -10.12
CA SER A 160 10.93 15.13 -10.07
C SER A 160 11.75 16.32 -9.54
N MET A 161 12.95 16.08 -9.01
CA MET A 161 13.92 17.15 -8.67
C MET A 161 14.78 17.52 -9.86
N LEU A 162 15.12 16.55 -10.71
CA LEU A 162 15.94 16.75 -11.91
C LEU A 162 15.13 17.38 -13.05
N VAL A 163 13.83 17.09 -13.10
CA VAL A 163 12.93 17.62 -14.13
C VAL A 163 11.76 18.34 -13.44
N PRO A 164 11.42 19.58 -13.83
CA PRO A 164 10.49 20.45 -13.09
C PRO A 164 9.02 20.05 -13.29
N PHE A 165 8.68 18.79 -13.04
CA PHE A 165 7.30 18.31 -13.01
C PHE A 165 6.73 18.42 -11.59
N HIS A 166 5.41 18.57 -11.49
CA HIS A 166 4.71 18.68 -10.21
C HIS A 166 4.87 17.40 -9.36
N LEU A 167 5.10 17.52 -8.05
CA LEU A 167 5.27 16.37 -7.14
C LEU A 167 4.11 15.37 -7.25
N GLY A 168 2.89 15.90 -7.37
CA GLY A 168 1.69 15.08 -7.56
C GLY A 168 1.76 14.16 -8.78
N ILE A 169 2.44 14.53 -9.87
CA ILE A 169 2.60 13.68 -11.05
C ILE A 169 3.50 12.48 -10.73
N ALA A 170 4.59 12.67 -10.00
CA ALA A 170 5.47 11.58 -9.57
C ALA A 170 4.74 10.59 -8.64
N VAL A 171 3.93 11.13 -7.71
CA VAL A 171 3.07 10.33 -6.83
C VAL A 171 2.02 9.55 -7.63
N MET A 172 1.36 10.20 -8.60
CA MET A 172 0.39 9.55 -9.48
C MET A 172 1.02 8.47 -10.36
N ALA A 173 2.27 8.67 -10.82
CA ALA A 173 3.00 7.65 -11.57
C ALA A 173 3.25 6.40 -10.73
N LEU A 174 3.67 6.56 -9.46
CA LEU A 174 3.81 5.44 -8.53
C LEU A 174 2.47 4.74 -8.27
N ALA A 175 1.41 5.52 -8.07
CA ALA A 175 0.06 4.99 -7.87
C ALA A 175 -0.40 4.18 -9.07
N ALA A 176 -0.17 4.67 -10.29
CA ALA A 176 -0.49 3.96 -11.53
C ALA A 176 0.25 2.62 -11.62
N ILE A 177 1.55 2.59 -11.28
CA ILE A 177 2.33 1.35 -11.24
C ILE A 177 1.68 0.34 -10.28
N LEU A 178 1.38 0.75 -9.05
CA LEU A 178 0.76 -0.12 -8.03
C LEU A 178 -0.63 -0.62 -8.41
N ILE A 179 -1.46 0.24 -9.00
CA ILE A 179 -2.80 -0.12 -9.44
C ILE A 179 -2.72 -1.12 -10.60
N LEU A 180 -1.88 -0.85 -11.60
CA LEU A 180 -1.72 -1.74 -12.76
C LEU A 180 -1.17 -3.11 -12.36
N THR A 181 -0.16 -3.15 -11.49
CA THR A 181 0.37 -4.43 -10.98
C THR A 181 -0.66 -5.15 -10.12
N GLY A 182 -1.39 -4.43 -9.25
CA GLY A 182 -2.46 -4.99 -8.43
C GLY A 182 -3.59 -5.58 -9.26
N ILE A 183 -4.04 -4.88 -10.32
CA ILE A 183 -5.05 -5.40 -11.25
C ILE A 183 -4.54 -6.64 -11.97
N ALA A 184 -3.31 -6.61 -12.51
CA ALA A 184 -2.75 -7.76 -13.23
C ALA A 184 -2.69 -9.01 -12.34
N LEU A 185 -2.23 -8.85 -11.10
CA LEU A 185 -2.16 -9.92 -10.10
C LEU A 185 -3.54 -10.40 -9.67
N LEU A 186 -4.50 -9.49 -9.50
CA LEU A 186 -5.87 -9.85 -9.12
C LEU A 186 -6.57 -10.63 -10.23
N VAL A 187 -6.41 -10.21 -11.49
CA VAL A 187 -6.94 -10.93 -12.66
C VAL A 187 -6.30 -12.31 -12.77
N GLN A 188 -4.97 -12.41 -12.58
CA GLN A 188 -4.28 -13.69 -12.56
C GLN A 188 -4.80 -14.59 -11.43
N PHE A 189 -4.95 -14.05 -10.22
CA PHE A 189 -5.46 -14.79 -9.07
C PHE A 189 -6.89 -15.31 -9.31
N ILE A 190 -7.79 -14.48 -9.84
CA ILE A 190 -9.17 -14.90 -10.14
C ILE A 190 -9.20 -16.00 -11.21
N ARG A 191 -8.28 -15.96 -12.19
CA ARG A 191 -8.15 -16.98 -13.24
C ARG A 191 -7.58 -18.30 -12.72
N ASP A 192 -6.57 -18.22 -11.87
CA ASP A 192 -5.88 -19.39 -11.31
C ASP A 192 -6.73 -20.08 -10.21
N TYR A 193 -7.60 -19.32 -9.55
CA TYR A 193 -8.50 -19.79 -8.49
C TYR A 193 -9.96 -19.41 -8.79
N PRO A 194 -10.60 -20.06 -9.79
CA PRO A 194 -12.02 -19.88 -10.05
C PRO A 194 -12.85 -20.35 -8.84
N LEU A 195 -14.04 -19.80 -8.68
CA LEU A 195 -14.99 -20.33 -7.71
C LEU A 195 -15.43 -21.71 -8.18
N GLU A 196 -15.48 -22.69 -7.27
CA GLU A 196 -16.13 -23.96 -7.55
C GLU A 196 -17.64 -23.67 -7.65
N ASP A 197 -18.21 -23.88 -8.84
CA ASP A 197 -19.66 -23.86 -9.03
C ASP A 197 -20.25 -25.04 -8.23
N GLU A 198 -21.24 -24.76 -7.36
CA GLU A 198 -22.02 -25.78 -6.65
C GLU A 198 -22.76 -26.73 -7.61
#